data_AF-A0A840I1I6-F1
#
_entry.id   AF-A0A840I1I6-F1
#
_cell.length_a   1.000
_cell.length_b   1.000
_cell.length_c   1.000
_cell.angle_alpha   90.00
_cell.angle_beta   90.00
_cell.angle_gamma   90.00
#
_symmetry.space_group_name_H-M   'P 1'
#
loop_
_entity.id
_entity.type
_entity.pdbx_description
1 polymer ?
#
loop_
_entity_poly.entity_id
_entity_poly.type
_entity_poly.pdbx_seq_one_letter_code
_entity_poly.pdbx_strand_id
1 'polypeptide(L)'
;MTRHDLSGFWGGTYSYPSGVDEAPVPFDAELSQDGYRLTGLITEPNTFSPVAGAVLAAFVHGRVEGESVTFTKTYDGDGAAHAVAYAGSLREDGGVIEGVWRLLDLTGRFLMRRDAGTLATHVMEEVRRQP
;
A
#
# COMPACT_ATOMS: atom_id res chain seq x y z
N MET A 1 -7.23 4.82 -25.18
CA MET A 1 -7.16 4.57 -23.73
C MET A 1 -5.99 5.37 -23.20
N THR A 2 -6.25 6.32 -22.30
CA THR A 2 -5.22 7.12 -21.66
C THR A 2 -4.52 6.27 -20.62
N ARG A 3 -3.18 6.19 -20.67
CA ARG A 3 -2.42 5.49 -19.64
C ARG A 3 -2.41 6.36 -18.40
N HIS A 4 -2.92 5.84 -17.28
CA HIS A 4 -2.82 6.51 -15.99
C HIS A 4 -1.41 6.34 -15.43
N ASP A 5 -0.81 7.44 -15.02
CA ASP A 5 0.42 7.45 -14.23
C ASP A 5 0.05 7.17 -12.77
N LEU A 6 0.58 6.09 -12.19
CA LEU A 6 0.31 5.71 -10.80
C LEU A 6 1.20 6.42 -9.78
N SER A 7 2.10 7.29 -10.22
CA SER A 7 2.98 8.04 -9.32
C SER A 7 2.18 8.93 -8.36
N GLY A 8 2.69 9.08 -7.14
CA GLY A 8 2.10 9.90 -6.07
C GLY A 8 1.65 9.09 -4.86
N PHE A 9 0.87 9.74 -4.00
CA PHE A 9 0.41 9.17 -2.74
C PHE A 9 -0.88 8.36 -2.90
N TRP A 10 -0.93 7.26 -2.16
CA TRP A 10 -2.07 6.36 -2.08
C TRP A 10 -2.32 5.99 -0.63
N GLY A 11 -3.58 6.02 -0.22
CA GLY A 11 -4.02 5.51 1.08
C GLY A 11 -4.83 4.24 0.87
N GLY A 12 -4.57 3.20 1.65
CA GLY A 12 -5.19 1.91 1.46
C GLY A 12 -5.44 1.12 2.73
N THR A 13 -6.02 -0.05 2.53
CA THR A 13 -6.27 -1.02 3.59
C THR A 13 -6.13 -2.42 3.00
N TYR A 14 -5.51 -3.33 3.75
CA TYR A 14 -5.58 -4.76 3.46
C TYR A 14 -6.34 -5.49 4.56
N SER A 15 -7.10 -6.51 4.17
CA SER A 15 -7.86 -7.35 5.09
C SER A 15 -7.39 -8.80 5.00
N TYR A 16 -7.44 -9.50 6.12
CA TYR A 16 -7.14 -10.93 6.19
C TYR A 16 -8.27 -11.78 5.60
N PRO A 17 -7.99 -13.02 5.16
CA PRO A 17 -9.01 -13.95 4.71
C PRO A 17 -10.07 -14.21 5.78
N SER A 18 -11.27 -14.62 5.34
CA SER A 18 -12.32 -15.10 6.23
C SER A 18 -11.79 -16.24 7.11
N GLY A 19 -11.98 -16.13 8.43
CA GLY A 19 -11.51 -17.12 9.40
C GLY A 19 -10.21 -16.74 10.12
N VAL A 20 -9.56 -15.65 9.71
CA VAL A 20 -8.50 -15.01 10.49
C VAL A 20 -9.10 -13.82 11.23
N ASP A 21 -9.07 -13.84 12.56
CA ASP A 21 -9.62 -12.80 13.43
C ASP A 21 -8.62 -11.65 13.62
N GLU A 22 -8.23 -11.02 12.51
CA GLU A 22 -7.38 -9.83 12.51
C GLU A 22 -8.11 -8.67 11.84
N ALA A 23 -8.03 -7.49 12.47
CA ALA A 23 -8.60 -6.28 11.92
C ALA A 23 -7.92 -5.90 10.59
N PRO A 24 -8.64 -5.30 9.64
CA PRO A 24 -8.02 -4.71 8.47
C PRO A 24 -6.97 -3.66 8.86
N VAL A 25 -5.84 -3.67 8.15
CA VAL A 25 -4.70 -2.81 8.47
C VAL A 25 -4.61 -1.68 7.46
N PRO A 26 -4.63 -0.40 7.90
CA PRO A 26 -4.42 0.73 7.02
C PRO A 26 -2.94 0.85 6.63
N PHE A 27 -2.70 1.39 5.45
CA PHE A 27 -1.35 1.71 4.99
C PHE A 27 -1.34 2.95 4.10
N ASP A 28 -0.19 3.61 4.07
CA ASP A 28 0.12 4.69 3.13
C ASP A 28 1.18 4.20 2.15
N ALA A 29 1.10 4.65 0.90
CA ALA A 29 2.06 4.32 -0.14
C ALA A 29 2.47 5.54 -0.94
N GLU A 30 3.76 5.71 -1.14
CA GLU A 30 4.33 6.64 -2.11
C GLU A 30 4.86 5.83 -3.30
N LEU A 31 4.21 5.97 -4.45
CA LEU A 31 4.53 5.21 -5.65
C LEU A 31 5.22 6.10 -6.69
N SER A 32 6.13 5.49 -7.44
CA SER A 32 6.76 6.06 -8.62
C SER A 32 6.66 5.07 -9.78
N GLN A 33 6.13 5.54 -10.91
CA GLN A 33 6.01 4.77 -12.13
C GLN A 33 6.95 5.30 -13.21
N ASP A 34 7.73 4.40 -13.78
CA ASP A 34 8.64 4.67 -14.90
C ASP A 34 8.37 3.66 -16.02
N GLY A 35 7.66 4.09 -17.05
CA GLY A 35 7.10 3.20 -18.05
C GLY A 35 6.24 2.13 -17.40
N TYR A 36 6.55 0.86 -17.62
CA TYR A 36 5.84 -0.28 -17.01
C TYR A 36 6.31 -0.59 -15.59
N ARG A 37 7.43 -0.04 -15.13
CA ARG A 37 7.99 -0.32 -13.81
C ARG A 37 7.26 0.48 -12.74
N LEU A 38 6.94 -0.17 -11.63
CA LEU A 38 6.38 0.45 -10.43
C LEU A 38 7.35 0.23 -9.27
N THR A 39 7.69 1.31 -8.57
CA THR A 39 8.51 1.30 -7.36
C THR A 39 7.88 2.17 -6.28
N GLY A 40 8.31 2.03 -5.03
CA GLY A 40 7.79 2.90 -3.97
C GLY A 40 8.11 2.43 -2.57
N LEU A 41 7.46 3.08 -1.62
CA LEU A 41 7.51 2.78 -0.20
C LEU A 41 6.07 2.64 0.32
N ILE A 42 5.84 1.63 1.17
CA ILE A 42 4.62 1.47 1.95
C ILE A 42 4.97 1.62 3.43
N THR A 43 4.15 2.35 4.18
CA THR A 43 4.19 2.42 5.64
C THR A 43 2.87 1.98 6.25
N GLU A 44 2.94 1.22 7.35
CA GLU A 44 1.77 0.71 8.06
C GLU A 44 2.03 0.64 9.57
N PRO A 45 0.99 0.64 10.42
CA PRO A 45 1.14 0.36 11.84
C PRO A 45 1.80 -1.00 12.06
N ASN A 46 2.74 -1.07 13.01
CA ASN A 46 3.34 -2.34 13.37
C ASN A 46 2.35 -3.20 14.16
N THR A 47 1.90 -4.30 13.55
CA THR A 47 0.97 -5.26 14.18
C THR A 47 1.62 -6.58 14.58
N PHE A 48 2.88 -6.84 14.19
CA PHE A 48 3.46 -8.18 14.32
C PHE A 48 4.94 -8.25 14.72
N SER A 49 5.73 -7.19 14.53
CA SER A 49 7.17 -7.24 14.81
C SER A 49 7.49 -6.75 16.22
N PRO A 50 8.04 -7.59 17.12
CA PRO A 50 8.36 -7.16 18.48
C PRO A 50 9.61 -6.28 18.55
N VAL A 51 10.40 -6.21 17.48
CA VAL A 51 11.69 -5.48 17.42
C VAL A 51 11.62 -4.21 16.58
N ALA A 52 10.57 -4.03 15.77
CA ALA A 52 10.35 -2.80 15.03
C ALA A 52 9.66 -1.73 15.88
N GLY A 53 9.77 -0.47 15.45
CA GLY A 53 9.05 0.64 16.07
C GLY A 53 7.54 0.57 15.86
N ALA A 54 6.84 1.68 16.11
CA ALA A 54 5.38 1.75 15.93
C ALA A 54 4.91 1.62 14.46
N VAL A 55 5.83 1.79 13.50
CA VAL A 55 5.58 1.78 12.07
C VAL A 55 6.51 0.79 11.39
N LEU A 56 5.97 0.04 10.43
CA LEU A 56 6.72 -0.80 9.51
C LEU A 56 6.87 -0.10 8.18
N ALA A 57 8.04 -0.21 7.56
CA ALA A 57 8.31 0.30 6.22
C ALA A 57 8.64 -0.87 5.29
N ALA A 58 8.18 -0.78 4.04
CA ALA A 58 8.41 -1.80 3.04
C ALA A 58 8.58 -1.21 1.64
N PHE A 59 9.56 -1.72 0.91
CA PHE A 59 9.79 -1.36 -0.48
C PHE A 59 8.80 -2.06 -1.41
N VAL A 60 8.38 -1.33 -2.44
CA VAL A 60 7.52 -1.81 -3.52
C VAL A 60 8.36 -1.98 -4.77
N HIS A 61 8.25 -3.15 -5.40
CA HIS A 61 8.80 -3.41 -6.74
C HIS A 61 7.77 -4.18 -7.58
N GLY A 62 7.42 -3.66 -8.75
CA GLY A 62 6.34 -4.22 -9.55
C GLY A 62 6.23 -3.67 -10.96
N ARG A 63 5.08 -3.91 -11.58
CA ARG A 63 4.74 -3.43 -12.91
C ARG A 63 3.27 -3.07 -13.09
N VAL A 64 3.01 -2.23 -14.09
CA VAL A 64 1.67 -1.83 -14.55
C VAL A 64 1.52 -2.25 -16.00
N GLU A 65 0.46 -2.98 -16.35
CA GLU A 65 0.14 -3.42 -17.72
C GLU A 65 -1.34 -3.20 -18.02
N GLY A 66 -1.65 -2.14 -18.79
CA GLY A 66 -3.04 -1.70 -18.95
C GLY A 66 -3.62 -1.30 -17.60
N GLU A 67 -4.69 -1.98 -17.20
CA GLU A 67 -5.32 -1.82 -15.88
C GLU A 67 -4.74 -2.79 -14.84
N SER A 68 -3.90 -3.75 -15.22
CA SER A 68 -3.30 -4.70 -14.27
C SER A 68 -2.14 -4.05 -13.52
N VAL A 69 -2.16 -4.17 -12.19
CA VAL A 69 -1.11 -3.69 -11.30
C VAL A 69 -0.62 -4.87 -10.46
N THR A 70 0.67 -5.18 -10.55
CA THR A 70 1.28 -6.25 -9.74
C THR A 70 2.55 -5.73 -9.08
N PHE A 71 2.75 -6.05 -7.80
CA PHE A 71 3.96 -5.66 -7.10
C PHE A 71 4.26 -6.59 -5.92
N THR A 72 5.50 -6.57 -5.46
CA THR A 72 5.95 -7.22 -4.24
C THR A 72 6.29 -6.16 -3.20
N LYS A 73 5.72 -6.33 -2.00
CA LYS A 73 6.05 -5.57 -0.79
C LYS A 73 7.12 -6.33 -0.01
N THR A 74 8.24 -5.68 0.30
CA THR A 74 9.36 -6.28 1.06
C THR A 74 9.74 -5.36 2.21
N TYR A 75 9.59 -5.82 3.46
CA TYR A 75 9.96 -5.04 4.65
C TYR A 75 11.47 -4.80 4.75
N ASP A 76 11.88 -3.70 5.37
CA ASP A 76 13.26 -3.20 5.43
C ASP A 76 14.12 -3.73 6.61
N GLY A 77 13.57 -4.61 7.48
CA GLY A 77 14.20 -5.01 8.76
C GLY A 77 14.49 -6.51 8.99
N ASP A 78 15.42 -6.77 9.92
CA ASP A 78 15.97 -8.07 10.35
C ASP A 78 14.92 -9.04 10.93
N GLY A 79 14.24 -9.79 10.06
CA GLY A 79 13.37 -10.91 10.45
C GLY A 79 12.01 -10.94 9.78
N ALA A 80 11.64 -9.90 9.03
CA ALA A 80 10.40 -9.83 8.23
C ALA A 80 10.69 -10.02 6.74
N ALA A 81 11.53 -11.02 6.39
CA ALA A 81 11.87 -11.40 5.01
C ALA A 81 10.70 -12.08 4.29
N HIS A 82 9.52 -11.47 4.36
CA HIS A 82 8.30 -11.94 3.75
C HIS A 82 7.95 -11.00 2.61
N ALA A 83 8.29 -11.45 1.40
CA ALA A 83 7.79 -10.86 0.18
C ALA A 83 6.29 -11.11 0.09
N VAL A 84 5.48 -10.05 0.23
CA VAL A 84 4.03 -10.12 0.06
C VAL A 84 3.70 -9.74 -1.37
N ALA A 85 3.07 -10.65 -2.11
CA ALA A 85 2.72 -10.44 -3.51
C ALA A 85 1.34 -9.79 -3.63
N TYR A 86 1.24 -8.68 -4.34
CA TYR A 86 0.01 -7.96 -4.63
C TYR A 86 -0.34 -8.08 -6.11
N ALA A 87 -1.60 -8.36 -6.38
CA ALA A 87 -2.18 -8.35 -7.72
C ALA A 87 -3.54 -7.66 -7.69
N GLY A 88 -3.69 -6.58 -8.44
CA GLY A 88 -4.91 -5.81 -8.50
C GLY A 88 -5.19 -5.20 -9.86
N SER A 89 -6.31 -4.51 -9.93
CA SER A 89 -6.77 -3.80 -11.12
C SER A 89 -7.01 -2.33 -10.78
N LEU A 90 -6.50 -1.45 -11.64
CA LEU A 90 -6.78 -0.03 -11.64
C LEU A 90 -8.17 0.20 -12.24
N ARG A 91 -9.01 0.98 -11.56
CA ARG A 91 -10.30 1.42 -12.10
C ARG A 91 -10.13 2.41 -13.25
N GLU A 92 -11.14 2.53 -14.09
CA GLU A 92 -11.13 3.38 -15.29
C GLU A 92 -10.81 4.86 -14.97
N ASP A 93 -11.21 5.35 -13.80
CA ASP A 93 -10.94 6.71 -13.31
C ASP A 93 -9.48 6.95 -12.87
N GLY A 94 -8.66 5.91 -12.78
CA GLY A 94 -7.27 5.97 -12.35
C GLY A 94 -7.07 6.27 -10.85
N GLY A 95 -8.16 6.28 -10.07
CA GLY A 95 -8.16 6.71 -8.68
C GLY A 95 -8.20 5.59 -7.65
N VAL A 96 -8.42 4.35 -8.08
CA VAL A 96 -8.57 3.19 -7.18
C VAL A 96 -7.86 1.97 -7.75
N ILE A 97 -7.11 1.28 -6.90
CA ILE A 97 -6.53 -0.03 -7.18
C ILE A 97 -7.09 -1.00 -6.15
N GLU A 98 -7.69 -2.10 -6.60
CA GLU A 98 -8.23 -3.13 -5.73
C GLU A 98 -7.82 -4.53 -6.20
N GLY A 99 -7.66 -5.45 -5.27
CA GLY A 99 -7.17 -6.78 -5.61
C GLY A 99 -6.93 -7.67 -4.42
N VAL A 100 -5.92 -8.53 -4.55
CA VAL A 100 -5.51 -9.48 -3.52
C VAL A 100 -4.03 -9.34 -3.18
N TRP A 101 -3.71 -9.61 -1.93
CA TRP A 101 -2.35 -9.85 -1.47
C TRP A 101 -2.19 -11.33 -1.13
N ARG A 102 -0.96 -11.85 -1.26
CA ARG A 102 -0.60 -13.23 -0.95
C ARG A 102 0.70 -13.27 -0.15
N LEU A 103 0.68 -14.02 0.94
CA LEU A 103 1.85 -14.34 1.74
C LEU A 103 1.75 -15.81 2.17
N LEU A 104 2.66 -16.65 1.67
CA LEU A 104 2.59 -18.10 1.88
C LEU A 104 1.19 -18.62 1.50
N ASP A 105 0.49 -19.28 2.44
CA ASP A 105 -0.85 -19.83 2.23
C ASP A 105 -1.97 -18.81 2.54
N LEU A 106 -1.63 -17.61 2.99
CA LEU A 106 -2.60 -16.55 3.27
C LEU A 106 -2.87 -15.72 2.02
N THR A 107 -4.15 -15.49 1.75
CA THR A 107 -4.62 -14.59 0.70
C THR A 107 -5.67 -13.66 1.28
N GLY A 108 -5.47 -12.35 1.14
CA GLY A 108 -6.44 -11.36 1.58
C GLY A 108 -6.75 -10.35 0.49
N ARG A 109 -7.66 -9.42 0.78
CA ARG A 109 -8.05 -8.35 -0.14
C ARG A 109 -7.29 -7.08 0.20
N PHE A 110 -7.09 -6.23 -0.81
CA PHE A 110 -6.66 -4.86 -0.58
C PHE A 110 -7.45 -3.90 -1.46
N LEU A 111 -7.53 -2.66 -1.01
CA LEU A 111 -7.98 -1.51 -1.78
C LEU A 111 -7.10 -0.33 -1.40
N MET A 112 -6.65 0.43 -2.39
CA MET A 112 -6.00 1.71 -2.20
C MET A 112 -6.56 2.75 -3.15
N ARG A 113 -6.62 3.99 -2.66
CA ARG A 113 -7.15 5.15 -3.38
C ARG A 113 -6.05 6.17 -3.52
N ARG A 114 -6.02 6.84 -4.66
CA ARG A 114 -5.15 8.00 -4.84
C ARG A 114 -5.50 9.03 -3.77
N ASP A 115 -4.55 9.33 -2.90
CA ASP A 115 -4.70 10.45 -2.01
C ASP A 115 -4.32 11.70 -2.79
N ALA A 116 -5.28 12.59 -3.02
CA ALA A 116 -5.04 13.90 -3.62
C ALA A 116 -4.27 14.85 -2.68
N GLY A 117 -3.67 14.34 -1.60
CA GLY A 117 -2.97 15.11 -0.58
C GLY A 117 -3.90 15.61 0.52
N THR A 118 -4.92 14.84 0.90
CA THR A 118 -5.78 15.23 2.04
C THR A 118 -5.07 14.99 3.39
N LEU A 119 -3.94 14.27 3.40
CA LEU A 119 -3.03 14.20 4.56
C LEU A 119 -2.40 15.55 4.95
N ALA A 120 -2.32 16.54 4.03
CA ALA A 120 -1.84 17.88 4.40
C ALA A 120 -2.88 18.70 5.17
N THR A 121 -4.16 18.37 5.10
CA THR A 121 -5.21 19.18 5.74
C THR A 121 -5.38 18.81 7.22
N HIS A 122 -5.34 17.53 7.58
CA HIS A 122 -5.60 17.10 8.96
C HIS A 122 -4.38 17.31 9.88
N VAL A 123 -3.18 16.92 9.43
CA VAL A 123 -1.95 17.07 10.23
C VAL A 123 -1.58 18.55 10.42
N MET A 124 -1.82 19.40 9.42
CA MET A 124 -1.58 20.85 9.58
C MET A 124 -2.60 21.53 10.46
N GLU A 125 -3.85 21.06 10.50
CA GLU A 125 -4.88 21.62 11.36
C GLU A 125 -4.66 21.23 12.82
N GLU A 126 -4.11 20.05 13.08
CA GLU A 126 -3.74 19.59 14.42
C GLU A 126 -2.47 20.27 14.95
N VAL A 127 -1.46 20.48 14.09
CA VAL A 127 -0.27 21.29 14.43
C VAL A 127 -0.61 22.76 14.67
N ARG A 128 -1.62 23.31 14.00
CA ARG A 128 -2.10 24.69 14.23
C ARG A 128 -2.97 24.85 15.49
N ARG A 129 -3.43 23.75 16.10
CA ARG A 129 -4.32 23.75 17.28
C ARG A 129 -3.59 23.52 18.61
N GLN A 130 -2.28 23.34 18.61
CA GLN A 130 -1.51 23.28 19.86
C GLN A 130 -1.03 24.70 20.26
N PRO A 131 -1.27 25.14 21.51
CA PRO A 131 -0.87 26.46 21.99
C PRO A 131 0.65 26.62 22.15
#